data_AF-A0A061NLS6-F1
#
_entry.id   AF-A0A061NLS6-F1
#
_cell.length_a   1.000
_cell.length_b   1.000
_cell.length_c   1.000
_cell.angle_alpha   90.00
_cell.angle_beta   90.00
_cell.angle_gamma   90.00
#
_symmetry.space_group_name_H-M   'P 1'
#
loop_
_entity.id
_entity.type
_entity.pdbx_description
1 polymer ?
#
loop_
_entity_poly.entity_id
_entity_poly.type
_entity_poly.pdbx_seq_one_letter_code
_entity_poly.pdbx_strand_id
1 'polypeptide(L)'
;MWLIDELGMTNEKNKNFYRFIQENFRRYENKEPMKPLTYQVISEDTETLLNGWASLKDDMKKIDSTEEKLNVLKTFIEVNTNSSSIDELLEQLEVDENMMVHNESDQSTVDTLKELRLTIDSMHKLHFV
;
A
#
# COMPACT_ATOMS: atom_id res chain seq x y z
N MET A 1 -24.59 -4.85 4.32
CA MET A 1 -23.81 -4.79 3.07
C MET A 1 -24.79 -4.73 1.90
N TRP A 2 -25.32 -3.55 1.60
CA TRP A 2 -26.42 -3.37 0.62
C TRP A 2 -26.22 -2.13 -0.27
N LEU A 3 -25.58 -1.07 0.26
CA LEU A 3 -25.44 0.21 -0.43
C LEU A 3 -24.56 0.21 -1.69
N ILE A 4 -23.46 -0.58 -1.75
CA ILE A 4 -22.56 -0.56 -2.92
C ILE A 4 -23.21 -1.25 -4.13
N ASP A 5 -23.86 -2.39 -3.91
CA ASP A 5 -24.51 -3.16 -4.96
C ASP A 5 -25.76 -2.43 -5.49
N GLU A 6 -26.51 -1.75 -4.62
CA GLU A 6 -27.67 -0.92 -5.04
C GLU A 6 -27.29 0.34 -5.81
N LEU A 7 -26.14 0.95 -5.51
CA LEU A 7 -25.71 2.19 -6.17
C LEU A 7 -24.97 1.96 -7.49
N GLY A 8 -24.87 0.71 -7.97
CA GLY A 8 -24.20 0.38 -9.24
C GLY A 8 -22.71 0.72 -9.22
N MET A 9 -22.10 0.71 -8.05
CA MET A 9 -20.73 1.18 -7.79
C MET A 9 -19.72 0.04 -7.97
N THR A 10 -19.76 -0.64 -9.12
CA THR A 10 -18.89 -1.81 -9.43
C THR A 10 -17.62 -1.44 -10.21
N ASN A 11 -17.33 -0.14 -10.36
CA ASN A 11 -16.14 0.30 -11.09
C ASN A 11 -14.89 0.09 -10.23
N GLU A 12 -14.01 -0.84 -10.65
CA GLU A 12 -12.74 -1.16 -9.98
C GLU A 12 -11.85 0.07 -9.78
N LYS A 13 -11.92 1.07 -10.68
CA LYS A 13 -11.14 2.32 -10.56
C LYS A 13 -11.47 3.14 -9.30
N ASN A 14 -12.65 2.93 -8.71
CA ASN A 14 -13.14 3.68 -7.56
C ASN A 14 -13.23 2.83 -6.28
N LYS A 15 -12.63 1.64 -6.26
CA LYS A 15 -12.71 0.68 -5.15
C LYS A 15 -12.30 1.30 -3.81
N ASN A 16 -11.26 2.15 -3.79
CA ASN A 16 -10.79 2.83 -2.59
C ASN A 16 -11.78 3.89 -2.08
N PHE A 17 -12.41 4.64 -3.00
CA PHE A 17 -13.44 5.62 -2.65
C PHE A 17 -14.69 4.93 -2.06
N TYR A 18 -15.10 3.80 -2.63
CA TYR A 18 -16.23 3.03 -2.11
C TYR A 18 -15.92 2.35 -0.77
N ARG A 19 -14.69 1.85 -0.58
CA ARG A 19 -14.21 1.33 0.71
C ARG A 19 -14.19 2.43 1.79
N PHE A 20 -13.76 3.64 1.44
CA PHE A 20 -13.82 4.81 2.34
C PHE A 20 -15.25 5.14 2.76
N ILE A 21 -16.19 5.13 1.81
CA ILE A 21 -17.61 5.38 2.10
C ILE A 21 -18.17 4.30 3.04
N GLN A 22 -17.89 3.02 2.77
CA GLN A 22 -18.34 1.90 3.63
C GLN A 22 -17.79 1.99 5.06
N GLU A 23 -16.49 2.28 5.21
CA GLU A 23 -15.86 2.39 6.51
C GLU A 23 -16.43 3.56 7.32
N ASN A 24 -16.80 4.67 6.66
CA ASN A 24 -17.48 5.78 7.34
C ASN A 24 -18.92 5.46 7.73
N PHE A 25 -19.66 4.69 6.92
CA PHE A 25 -20.98 4.19 7.31
C PHE A 25 -20.88 3.27 8.53
N ARG A 26 -19.91 2.34 8.55
CA ARG A 26 -19.66 1.46 9.71
C ARG A 26 -19.35 2.25 10.98
N ARG A 27 -18.49 3.28 10.87
CA ARG A 27 -18.15 4.18 11.99
C ARG A 27 -19.37 4.93 12.51
N TYR A 28 -20.21 5.44 11.60
CA TYR A 28 -21.45 6.10 11.96
C TYR A 28 -22.40 5.19 12.74
N GLU A 29 -22.62 3.96 12.26
CA GLU A 29 -23.43 2.95 12.97
C GLU A 29 -22.89 2.65 14.37
N ASN A 30 -21.56 2.62 14.52
CA ASN A 30 -20.87 2.37 15.78
C ASN A 30 -20.64 3.61 16.67
N LYS A 31 -21.13 4.78 16.27
CA LYS A 31 -20.90 6.08 16.96
C LYS A 31 -19.41 6.45 17.10
N GLU A 32 -18.58 5.96 16.19
CA GLU A 32 -17.19 6.36 16.06
C GLU A 32 -17.10 7.64 15.22
N PRO A 33 -16.12 8.51 15.47
CA PRO A 33 -15.89 9.67 14.61
C PRO A 33 -15.62 9.22 13.17
N MET A 34 -16.32 9.84 12.22
CA MET A 34 -16.08 9.65 10.79
C MET A 34 -14.65 10.09 10.45
N LYS A 35 -13.99 9.33 9.57
CA LYS A 35 -12.72 9.75 9.00
C LYS A 35 -13.03 10.90 8.01
N PRO A 36 -12.40 12.08 8.14
CA PRO A 36 -12.54 13.11 7.11
C PRO A 36 -12.14 12.52 5.76
N LEU A 37 -12.76 12.99 4.67
CA LEU A 37 -12.29 12.70 3.32
C LEU A 37 -10.99 13.48 3.10
N THR A 38 -9.94 13.09 3.81
CA THR A 38 -8.60 13.20 3.30
C THR A 38 -8.57 12.20 2.15
N TYR A 39 -8.35 12.67 0.92
CA TYR A 39 -7.84 11.78 -0.11
C TYR A 39 -6.54 11.23 0.46
N GLN A 40 -6.60 10.08 1.13
CA GLN A 40 -5.43 9.25 1.31
C GLN A 40 -5.08 8.88 -0.13
N VAL A 41 -4.09 9.58 -0.67
CA VAL A 41 -3.62 9.41 -2.05
C VAL A 41 -3.13 7.97 -2.26
N ILE A 42 -2.80 7.31 -1.16
CA ILE A 42 -2.26 5.96 -1.05
C ILE A 42 -2.94 5.20 0.11
N SER A 43 -2.88 3.88 0.07
CA SER A 43 -3.37 3.02 1.16
C SER A 43 -2.53 3.13 2.44
N GLU A 44 -3.12 2.71 3.57
CA GLU A 44 -2.46 2.66 4.89
C GLU A 44 -1.24 1.72 4.90
N ASP A 45 -1.31 0.60 4.18
CA ASP A 45 -0.19 -0.32 3.98
C ASP A 45 0.97 0.40 3.25
N THR A 46 0.66 1.12 2.16
CA THR A 46 1.67 1.90 1.40
C THR A 46 2.29 3.02 2.22
N GLU A 47 1.49 3.75 2.99
CA GLU A 47 1.98 4.81 3.89
C GLU A 47 2.93 4.25 4.95
N THR A 48 2.58 3.12 5.55
CA THR A 48 3.39 2.46 6.58
C THR A 48 4.72 1.95 6.01
N LEU A 49 4.68 1.32 4.83
CA LEU A 49 5.89 0.87 4.13
C LEU A 49 6.81 2.04 3.76
N LEU A 50 6.27 3.14 3.24
CA LEU A 50 7.06 4.32 2.86
C LEU A 50 7.79 4.92 4.07
N ASN A 51 7.10 5.03 5.21
CA ASN A 51 7.68 5.57 6.44
C ASN A 51 8.85 4.71 6.96
N GLY A 52 8.77 3.39 6.82
CA GLY A 52 9.81 2.45 7.25
C GLY A 52 10.92 2.21 6.21
N TRP A 53 10.69 2.53 4.94
CA TRP A 53 11.56 2.15 3.83
C TRP A 53 12.99 2.70 3.94
N ALA A 54 13.14 3.97 4.35
CA ALA A 54 14.47 4.58 4.49
C ALA A 54 15.35 3.84 5.50
N SER A 55 14.79 3.49 6.66
CA SER A 55 15.51 2.74 7.70
C SER A 55 15.85 1.33 7.21
N LEU A 56 14.90 0.65 6.58
CA LEU A 56 15.12 -0.69 6.04
C LEU A 56 16.24 -0.72 5.00
N LYS A 57 16.27 0.26 4.09
CA LYS A 57 17.34 0.39 3.09
C LYS A 57 18.71 0.49 3.75
N ASP A 58 18.84 1.27 4.81
CA ASP A 58 20.12 1.42 5.51
C ASP A 58 20.54 0.15 6.24
N ASP A 59 19.60 -0.64 6.74
CA ASP A 59 19.88 -1.95 7.31
C ASP A 59 20.28 -2.97 6.25
N MET A 60 19.57 -3.01 5.12
CA MET A 60 19.90 -3.90 4.00
C MET A 60 21.25 -3.60 3.35
N LYS A 61 21.74 -2.34 3.41
CA LYS A 61 23.09 -1.98 2.93
C LYS A 61 24.21 -2.61 3.75
N LYS A 62 23.96 -2.94 5.02
CA LYS A 62 24.96 -3.53 5.94
C LYS A 62 25.06 -5.04 5.78
N ILE A 63 24.15 -5.64 5.02
CA ILE A 63 24.07 -7.09 4.79
C ILE A 63 24.76 -7.40 3.46
N ASP A 64 25.58 -8.44 3.40
CA ASP A 64 26.22 -8.88 2.16
C ASP A 64 25.42 -9.97 1.44
N SER A 65 24.72 -10.82 2.19
CA SER A 65 23.93 -11.94 1.65
C SER A 65 22.60 -11.47 1.05
N THR A 66 22.34 -11.85 -0.20
CA THR A 66 21.06 -11.59 -0.88
C THR A 66 19.88 -12.29 -0.18
N GLU A 67 20.08 -13.50 0.33
CA GLU A 67 19.04 -14.27 1.01
C GLU A 67 18.66 -13.63 2.36
N GLU A 68 19.65 -13.08 3.08
CA GLU A 68 19.41 -12.38 4.33
C GLU A 68 18.69 -11.04 4.09
N LYS A 69 19.05 -10.30 3.04
CA LYS A 69 18.30 -9.10 2.59
C LYS A 69 16.84 -9.43 2.29
N LEU A 70 16.59 -10.55 1.64
CA LEU A 70 15.24 -10.99 1.31
C LEU A 70 14.42 -11.29 2.57
N ASN A 71 14.99 -12.00 3.53
CA ASN A 71 14.32 -12.31 4.80
C ASN A 71 13.99 -11.04 5.58
N VAL A 72 14.89 -10.05 5.60
CA VAL A 72 14.65 -8.75 6.22
C VAL A 72 13.52 -7.99 5.51
N LEU A 73 13.52 -7.96 4.18
CA LEU A 73 12.43 -7.32 3.42
C LEU A 73 11.08 -8.02 3.64
N LYS A 74 11.07 -9.35 3.62
CA LYS A 74 9.85 -10.13 3.85
C LYS A 74 9.28 -9.88 5.24
N THR A 75 10.12 -9.94 6.27
CA THR A 75 9.72 -9.64 7.65
C THR A 75 9.18 -8.22 7.78
N PHE A 76 9.83 -7.25 7.11
CA PHE A 76 9.35 -5.88 7.09
C PHE A 76 7.95 -5.77 6.49
N ILE A 77 7.69 -6.41 5.36
CA ILE A 77 6.37 -6.42 4.72
C ILE A 77 5.34 -7.10 5.61
N GLU A 78 5.63 -8.28 6.14
CA GLU A 78 4.70 -9.05 6.99
C GLU A 78 4.33 -8.32 8.28
N VAL A 79 5.24 -7.53 8.85
CA VAL A 79 4.99 -6.77 10.08
C VAL A 79 4.22 -5.46 9.81
N ASN A 80 4.37 -4.89 8.61
CA ASN A 80 3.90 -3.53 8.32
C ASN A 80 2.74 -3.48 7.30
N THR A 81 2.22 -4.62 6.86
CA THR A 81 1.11 -4.68 5.91
C THR A 81 0.08 -5.73 6.33
N ASN A 82 -1.17 -5.53 5.91
CA ASN A 82 -2.23 -6.52 6.07
C ASN A 82 -2.49 -7.31 4.78
N SER A 83 -1.65 -7.11 3.76
CA SER A 83 -1.79 -7.72 2.45
C SER A 83 -1.70 -9.25 2.53
N SER A 84 -2.62 -9.94 1.87
CA SER A 84 -2.73 -11.41 1.93
C SER A 84 -1.59 -12.10 1.17
N SER A 85 -0.99 -11.40 0.20
CA SER A 85 0.07 -11.88 -0.67
C SER A 85 0.95 -10.74 -1.18
N ILE A 86 2.15 -11.07 -1.64
CA ILE A 86 3.06 -10.11 -2.28
C ILE A 86 2.46 -9.59 -3.61
N ASP A 87 1.76 -10.43 -4.36
CA ASP A 87 1.10 -10.01 -5.61
C ASP A 87 0.03 -8.95 -5.35
N GLU A 88 -0.84 -9.17 -4.35
CA GLU A 88 -1.86 -8.20 -3.94
C GLU A 88 -1.23 -6.89 -3.46
N LEU A 89 -0.12 -6.96 -2.73
CA LEU A 89 0.62 -5.78 -2.30
C LEU A 89 1.21 -5.02 -3.49
N LEU A 90 1.79 -5.70 -4.47
CA LEU A 90 2.37 -5.07 -5.67
C LEU A 90 1.29 -4.35 -6.51
N GLU A 91 0.13 -4.97 -6.67
CA GLU A 91 -1.02 -4.32 -7.34
C GLU A 91 -1.47 -3.06 -6.58
N GLN A 92 -1.56 -3.14 -5.24
CA GLN A 92 -1.92 -2.00 -4.41
C GLN A 92 -0.90 -0.86 -4.50
N LEU A 93 0.40 -1.17 -4.45
CA LEU A 93 1.48 -0.18 -4.59
C LEU A 93 1.47 0.48 -5.98
N GLU A 94 1.14 -0.26 -7.03
CA GLU A 94 1.02 0.30 -8.39
C GLU A 94 -0.21 1.23 -8.53
N VAL A 95 -1.34 0.86 -7.93
CA VAL A 95 -2.52 1.74 -7.89
C VAL A 95 -2.20 3.03 -7.15
N ASP A 96 -1.53 2.92 -6.00
CA ASP A 96 -1.14 4.05 -5.16
C ASP A 96 -0.10 4.95 -5.87
N GLU A 97 0.90 4.37 -6.55
CA GLU A 97 1.88 5.11 -7.38
C GLU A 97 1.16 5.93 -8.46
N ASN A 98 0.24 5.29 -9.20
CA ASN A 98 -0.53 5.96 -10.23
C ASN A 98 -1.42 7.08 -9.65
N MET A 99 -2.04 6.88 -8.49
CA MET A 99 -2.82 7.92 -7.83
C MET A 99 -1.96 9.10 -7.38
N MET A 100 -0.75 8.87 -6.86
CA MET A 100 0.17 9.95 -6.46
C MET A 100 0.64 10.80 -7.64
N VAL A 101 0.96 10.16 -8.77
CA VAL A 101 1.38 10.85 -10.01
C VAL A 101 0.30 11.81 -10.52
N HIS A 102 -0.97 11.42 -10.43
CA HIS A 102 -2.08 12.20 -10.99
C HIS A 102 -2.61 13.30 -10.05
N ASN A 103 -2.23 13.29 -8.77
CA ASN A 103 -2.74 14.22 -7.76
C ASN A 103 -1.71 15.28 -7.31
N GLU A 104 -0.70 15.59 -8.15
CA GLU A 104 0.35 16.58 -7.84
C GLU A 104 1.08 16.30 -6.51
N SER A 105 1.23 15.03 -6.14
CA SER A 105 2.04 14.66 -4.97
C SER A 105 3.51 15.01 -5.18
N ASP A 106 4.24 15.18 -4.08
CA ASP A 106 5.68 15.42 -4.12
C ASP A 106 6.41 14.32 -4.91
N GLN A 107 7.11 14.70 -5.97
CA GLN A 107 7.78 13.77 -6.89
C GLN A 107 8.78 12.87 -6.13
N SER A 108 9.41 13.38 -5.06
CA SER A 108 10.30 12.59 -4.22
C SER A 108 9.59 11.40 -3.55
N THR A 109 8.33 11.58 -3.17
CA THR A 109 7.53 10.51 -2.55
C THR A 109 7.08 9.49 -3.59
N VAL A 110 6.70 9.96 -4.79
CA VAL A 110 6.41 9.08 -5.94
C VAL A 110 7.62 8.22 -6.31
N ASP A 111 8.80 8.83 -6.39
CA ASP A 111 10.04 8.12 -6.72
C ASP A 111 10.41 7.10 -5.65
N THR A 112 10.20 7.44 -4.37
CA THR A 112 10.42 6.52 -3.23
C THR A 112 9.47 5.33 -3.28
N LEU A 113 8.19 5.56 -3.61
CA LEU A 113 7.20 4.49 -3.78
C LEU A 113 7.54 3.56 -4.94
N LYS A 114 7.98 4.14 -6.06
CA LYS A 114 8.43 3.38 -7.22
C LYS A 114 9.66 2.52 -6.91
N GLU A 115 10.64 3.06 -6.18
CA GLU A 115 11.81 2.32 -5.73
C GLU A 115 11.43 1.14 -4.83
N LEU A 116 10.54 1.37 -3.86
CA LEU A 116 10.01 0.34 -2.98
C LEU A 116 9.33 -0.78 -3.79
N ARG A 117 8.38 -0.44 -4.67
CA ARG A 117 7.65 -1.40 -5.50
C ARG A 117 8.59 -2.25 -6.35
N LEU A 118 9.54 -1.61 -7.05
CA LEU A 118 10.51 -2.31 -7.90
C LEU A 118 11.44 -3.22 -7.09
N THR A 119 11.78 -2.83 -5.86
CA THR A 119 12.61 -3.67 -4.99
C THR A 119 11.86 -4.91 -4.54
N ILE A 120 10.59 -4.75 -4.12
CA ILE A 120 9.72 -5.87 -3.75
C ILE A 120 9.52 -6.81 -4.94
N ASP A 121 9.19 -6.29 -6.12
CA ASP A 121 8.98 -7.07 -7.34
C ASP A 121 10.25 -7.84 -7.75
N SER A 122 11.41 -7.17 -7.74
CA SER A 122 12.69 -7.81 -8.07
C SER A 122 13.04 -8.94 -7.10
N MET A 123 12.84 -8.72 -5.79
CA MET A 123 13.09 -9.72 -4.77
C MET A 123 12.10 -10.88 -4.84
N HIS A 124 10.83 -10.60 -5.14
CA HIS A 124 9.82 -11.62 -5.35
C HIS A 124 10.22 -12.55 -6.51
N LYS A 125 10.62 -11.98 -7.65
CA LYS A 125 11.09 -12.74 -8.83
C LYS A 125 12.35 -13.57 -8.59
N LEU A 126 13.23 -13.14 -7.69
CA LEU A 126 14.49 -13.84 -7.40
C LEU A 126 14.33 -15.07 -6.50
N HIS A 127 13.29 -15.13 -5.67
CA HIS A 127 13.16 -16.15 -4.62
C HIS A 127 11.84 -16.94 -4.63
N PHE A 128 10.86 -16.59 -5.47
CA PHE A 128 9.58 -17.32 -5.58
C PHE A 128 9.46 -18.04 -6.95
N VAL A 129 10.43 -18.91 -7.27
CA VAL A 129 10.30 -19.97 -8.30
C VAL A 129 9.91 -21.28 -7.63
#